data_AF-A0A949AT45-F1
#
_entry.id   AF-A0A949AT45-F1
#
_cell.length_a   1.000
_cell.length_b   1.000
_cell.length_c   1.000
_cell.angle_alpha   90.00
_cell.angle_beta   90.00
_cell.angle_gamma   90.00
#
_symmetry.space_group_name_H-M   'P 1'
#
loop_
_entity.id
_entity.type
_entity.pdbx_description
1 polymer ?
#
loop_
_entity_poly.entity_id
_entity_poly.type
_entity_poly.pdbx_seq_one_letter_code
_entity_poly.pdbx_strand_id
1 'polypeptide(L)' 'MATATVTSKGQVTIPKEIRNYLKLRTGGRLEFLVDPQGNVRIAPATAEVRVLKGMISPAGKAVSLEDMQAAIEQEGGRP' A
#
# COMPACT_ATOMS: atom_id res chain seq x y z
N MET A 1 2.30 -24.15 -4.63
CA MET A 1 2.09 -23.07 -5.62
C MET A 1 0.59 -22.97 -5.85
N ALA A 2 -0.01 -21.80 -5.68
CA ALA A 2 -1.43 -21.60 -5.99
C ALA A 2 -1.62 -21.57 -7.51
N THR A 3 -2.52 -22.40 -8.04
CA THR A 3 -2.99 -22.30 -9.43
C THR A 3 -4.49 -22.02 -9.43
N ALA A 4 -4.98 -21.40 -10.50
CA ALA A 4 -6.39 -21.10 -10.67
C ALA A 4 -6.83 -21.46 -12.10
N THR A 5 -8.05 -21.95 -12.23
CA THR A 5 -8.65 -22.29 -13.53
C THR A 5 -9.49 -21.14 -14.04
N VAL A 6 -9.37 -20.87 -15.34
CA VAL A 6 -10.22 -19.91 -16.04
C VAL A 6 -11.57 -20.59 -16.32
N THR A 7 -12.66 -19.95 -15.88
CA THR A 7 -14.02 -20.41 -16.18
C THR A 7 -14.36 -20.19 -17.67
N SER A 8 -15.43 -20.80 -18.17
CA SER A 8 -15.91 -20.57 -19.54
C SER A 8 -16.26 -19.10 -19.84
N LYS A 9 -16.51 -18.30 -18.81
CA LYS A 9 -16.78 -16.86 -18.91
C LYS A 9 -15.52 -15.99 -18.81
N GLY A 10 -14.33 -16.60 -18.78
CA GLY A 10 -13.06 -15.88 -18.66
C GLY A 10 -12.74 -15.38 -17.25
N GLN A 11 -13.50 -15.79 -16.23
CA GLN A 11 -13.24 -15.38 -14.84
C GLN A 11 -12.18 -16.30 -14.22
N VAL A 12 -11.25 -15.73 -13.45
CA VAL A 12 -10.30 -16.46 -12.61
C VAL A 12 -10.66 -16.25 -11.14
N THR A 13 -10.63 -17.31 -10.35
CA THR A 13 -10.82 -17.22 -8.90
C THR A 13 -9.48 -17.08 -8.21
N ILE A 14 -9.31 -16.06 -7.37
CA ILE A 14 -8.10 -15.89 -6.56
C ILE A 14 -8.17 -16.83 -5.35
N PRO A 15 -7.23 -17.79 -5.19
CA PRO A 15 -7.21 -18.70 -4.06
C PRO A 15 -7.17 -17.97 -2.71
N LYS A 16 -7.73 -18.60 -1.66
CA LYS A 16 -7.87 -17.98 -0.33
C LYS A 16 -6.53 -17.48 0.22
N GLU A 17 -5.46 -18.25 0.05
CA GLU A 17 -4.11 -17.88 0.48
C GLU A 17 -3.62 -16.59 -0.17
N ILE A 18 -3.84 -16.42 -1.47
CA ILE A 18 -3.44 -15.21 -2.21
C ILE A 18 -4.32 -14.02 -1.83
N ARG A 19 -5.63 -14.21 -1.62
CA ARG A 19 -6.51 -13.14 -1.13
C ARG A 19 -6.06 -12.61 0.23
N ASN A 20 -5.70 -13.51 1.14
CA ASN A 20 -5.21 -13.15 2.46
C ASN A 20 -3.88 -12.41 2.39
N TYR A 21 -2.94 -12.92 1.59
CA TYR A 21 -1.64 -12.30 1.36
C TYR A 21 -1.76 -10.88 0.80
N LEU A 22 -2.60 -10.69 -0.22
CA LEU A 22 -2.87 -9.39 -0.83
C LEU A 22 -3.84 -8.51 -0.02
N LYS A 23 -4.30 -8.98 1.13
CA LYS A 23 -5.31 -8.32 1.99
C LYS A 23 -6.57 -7.88 1.24
N LEU A 24 -6.95 -8.65 0.21
CA LEU A 24 -8.13 -8.35 -0.59
C LEU A 24 -9.41 -8.56 0.23
N ARG A 25 -10.40 -7.72 -0.05
CA ARG A 25 -11.76 -7.79 0.49
C ARG A 25 -12.75 -7.74 -0.66
N THR A 26 -13.99 -8.11 -0.42
CA THR A 26 -15.08 -7.94 -1.39
C THR A 26 -15.14 -6.48 -1.85
N GLY A 27 -15.24 -6.25 -3.16
CA GLY A 27 -15.16 -4.91 -3.75
C GLY A 27 -13.73 -4.37 -3.91
N GLY A 28 -12.70 -5.12 -3.51
CA GLY A 28 -11.30 -4.78 -3.74
C GLY A 28 -10.98 -4.77 -5.24
N ARG A 29 -10.19 -3.77 -5.65
CA ARG A 29 -9.72 -3.61 -7.03
C ARG A 29 -8.32 -4.17 -7.19
N LEU A 30 -8.05 -4.70 -8.37
CA LEU A 30 -6.75 -5.21 -8.79
C LEU A 30 -6.34 -4.53 -10.09
N GLU A 31 -5.05 -4.29 -10.22
CA GLU A 31 -4.44 -3.80 -11.45
C GLU A 31 -3.64 -4.93 -12.11
N PHE A 32 -3.76 -4.99 -13.43
CA PHE A 32 -2.97 -5.87 -14.28
C PHE A 32 -1.86 -5.03 -14.90
N LEU A 33 -0.62 -5.39 -14.58
CA LEU A 33 0.58 -4.76 -15.09
C LEU A 33 1.23 -5.73 -16.07
N VAL A 34 1.36 -5.31 -17.31
CA VAL A 34 2.05 -6.09 -18.35
C VAL A 34 3.41 -5.45 -18.56
N ASP A 35 4.48 -6.21 -18.34
CA ASP A 35 5.83 -5.74 -18.63
C ASP A 35 6.20 -5.94 -20.12
N PRO A 36 7.26 -5.29 -20.63
CA PRO A 36 7.69 -5.44 -22.02
C PRO A 36 8.14 -6.86 -22.39
N GLN A 37 8.39 -7.71 -21.40
CA GLN A 37 8.79 -9.10 -21.59
C GLN A 37 7.57 -10.03 -21.67
N GLY A 38 6.36 -9.48 -21.54
CA GLY A 38 5.09 -10.20 -21.61
C GLY A 38 4.66 -10.83 -20.29
N ASN A 39 5.34 -10.57 -19.17
CA ASN A 39 4.87 -11.06 -17.88
C ASN A 39 3.71 -10.20 -17.39
N VAL A 40 2.69 -10.88 -16.87
CA VAL A 40 1.54 -10.23 -16.25
C VAL A 40 1.69 -10.29 -14.73
N ARG A 41 1.73 -9.14 -14.08
CA ARG A 41 1.73 -9.00 -12.62
C ARG A 41 0.37 -8.47 -12.17
N ILE A 42 -0.10 -8.98 -11.04
CA ILE A 42 -1.35 -8.54 -10.43
C ILE A 42 -1.01 -7.86 -9.11
N ALA A 43 -1.48 -6.63 -8.92
CA ALA A 43 -1.28 -5.87 -7.70
C ALA A 43 -2.63 -5.37 -7.15
N PRO A 44 -2.81 -5.27 -5.82
CA PRO A 44 -3.91 -4.50 -5.25
C PRO A 44 -3.86 -3.09 -5.80
N ALA A 45 -5.01 -2.60 -6.29
CA ALA A 45 -5.17 -1.19 -6.57
C ALA A 45 -5.24 -0.45 -5.23
N THR A 46 -4.09 -0.24 -4.60
CA THR A 46 -3.99 0.58 -3.40
C THR A 46 -4.47 1.97 -3.77
N ALA A 47 -5.31 2.57 -2.92
CA ALA A 47 -5.82 3.91 -3.15
C ALA A 47 -4.67 4.85 -3.57
N GLU A 48 -4.90 5.67 -4.60
CA GLU A 48 -3.96 6.70 -5.00
C GLU A 48 -3.45 7.44 -3.76
N VAL A 49 -2.15 7.70 -3.66
CA VAL A 49 -1.58 8.54 -2.58
C VAL A 49 -2.27 9.92 -2.53
N ARG A 50 -2.88 10.35 -3.65
CA ARG A 50 -3.74 11.54 -3.71
C ARG A 50 -4.97 11.48 -2.80
N VAL A 51 -5.50 10.29 -2.50
CA VAL A 51 -6.59 10.13 -1.51
C VAL A 51 -6.08 10.39 -0.09
N LEU A 52 -4.78 10.20 0.15
CA LEU A 52 -4.12 10.57 1.41
C LEU A 52 -3.75 12.07 1.46
N LYS A 53 -3.93 12.81 0.35
CA LYS A 53 -3.65 14.25 0.29
C LYS A 53 -4.58 14.98 1.26
N GLY A 54 -4.00 15.62 2.27
CA GLY A 54 -4.74 16.31 3.33
C GLY A 54 -5.03 15.46 4.57
N MET A 55 -4.68 14.17 4.59
CA MET A 55 -4.70 13.36 5.82
C MET A 55 -3.54 13.69 6.76
N ILE A 56 -2.46 14.24 6.22
CA ILE A 56 -1.35 14.78 6.98
C ILE A 56 -1.60 16.28 7.11
N SER A 57 -1.64 16.79 8.34
CA SER A 57 -1.72 18.22 8.60
C SER A 57 -0.61 18.95 7.84
N PRO A 58 -0.86 20.16 7.31
CA PRO A 58 0.22 21.00 6.79
C PRO A 58 1.36 21.00 7.82
N ALA A 59 2.60 20.87 7.35
CA ALA A 59 3.75 20.98 8.24
C ALA A 59 3.54 22.23 9.10
N GLY A 60 3.62 22.05 10.42
CA GLY A 60 3.51 23.16 11.37
C GLY A 60 4.65 24.16 11.15
N LYS A 61 4.84 25.06 12.12
CA LYS A 61 5.98 25.99 12.09
C LYS A 61 7.27 25.22 11.80
N ALA A 62 8.03 25.65 10.79
CA ALA A 62 9.35 25.11 10.53
C ALA A 62 10.22 25.33 11.78
N VAL A 63 10.86 24.26 12.26
CA VAL A 63 11.76 24.28 13.42
C VAL A 63 13.20 24.18 12.93
N SER A 64 14.13 24.79 13.66
CA SER A 64 15.55 24.71 13.32
C SER A 64 16.14 23.35 13.72
N LEU A 65 17.34 23.03 13.22
CA LEU A 65 18.03 21.81 13.65
C LEU A 65 18.36 21.86 15.15
N GLU A 66 18.65 23.05 15.67
CA GLU A 66 18.89 23.27 17.10
C GLU A 66 17.64 22.98 17.92
N ASP A 67 16.46 23.43 17.46
CA ASP A 67 15.18 23.12 18.10
C ASP A 67 14.89 21.60 18.10
N MET A 68 15.23 20.90 17.01
CA MET A 68 15.08 19.45 16.91
C MET A 68 16.00 18.73 17.90
N GLN A 69 17.27 19.13 17.97
CA GLN A 69 18.24 18.55 18.89
C GLN A 69 17.82 18.76 20.36
N ALA A 70 17.36 19.97 20.69
CA ALA A 70 16.86 20.29 22.03
C ALA A 70 15.64 19.43 22.41
N ALA A 71 14.73 19.17 21.47
CA ALA A 71 13.57 18.30 21.70
C ALA A 71 13.98 16.83 21.92
N ILE A 72 14.94 16.32 21.15
CA ILE A 72 15.48 14.96 21.33
C ILE A 72 16.12 14.81 22.71
N GLU A 73 16.87 15.82 23.17
CA GLU A 73 17.51 15.79 24.50
C GLU A 73 16.49 15.87 25.66
N GLN A 74 15.41 16.65 25.48
CA GLN A 74 14.34 16.75 26.49
C GLN A 74 13.49 15.48 26.61
N GLU A 75 13.23 14.80 25.48
CA GLU A 75 12.35 13.63 25.41
C GLU A 75 13.11 12.31 25.53
N GLY A 76 14.38 12.26 25.12
CA GLY A 76 15.25 11.08 25.16
C GLY A 76 15.63 10.58 26.56
N GLY A 77 15.11 11.24 27.61
CA GLY A 77 15.25 10.84 29.01
C GLY A 77 13.91 10.63 29.74
N ARG A 78 12.77 10.60 29.06
CA ARG A 78 11.50 10.23 29.70
C ARG A 78 11.45 8.70 29.92
N PRO A 79 11.24 8.22 31.16
CA PRO A 79 11.16 6.79 31.46
C PRO A 79 9.95 6.11 30.80
#